data_AF-A0AA43UI05-F1
#
_entry.id   AF-A0AA43UI05-F1
#
_cell.length_a   1.000
_cell.length_b   1.000
_cell.length_c   1.000
_cell.angle_alpha   90.00
_cell.angle_beta   90.00
_cell.angle_gamma   90.00
#
_symmetry.space_group_name_H-M   'P 1'
#
loop_
_entity.id
_entity.type
_entity.pdbx_description
1 polymer ?
#
loop_
_entity_poly.entity_id
_entity_poly.type
_entity_poly.pdbx_seq_one_letter_code
_entity_poly.pdbx_strand_id
1 'polypeptide(L)'
;MNENKLNVTINTGTSVIQDLYERKGSTLKDEYRQATAVAFMDPRDMDKLNLKPRDKIEVKTNWGEVVIYADKSHDKPHQNMIFIPKGPWSNIVISPETYCCNVPTYKGIKGSIKKTNKPVLLLSQLIKTNYNKYDVIDTRSIEKQELPLYKKMEEEKND
;
A
#
# COMPACT_ATOMS: atom_id res chain seq x y z
N MET A 1 10.93 23.67 10.09
CA MET A 1 11.33 22.82 8.96
C MET A 1 10.18 22.84 7.98
N ASN A 2 10.33 23.48 6.82
CA ASN A 2 9.26 23.52 5.83
C ASN A 2 9.06 22.11 5.29
N GLU A 3 7.98 21.45 5.69
CA GLU A 3 7.59 20.18 5.12
C GLU A 3 7.21 20.43 3.66
N ASN A 4 8.13 20.15 2.73
CA ASN A 4 7.84 20.21 1.30
C ASN A 4 6.74 19.18 1.01
N LYS A 5 5.54 19.69 0.74
CA LYS A 5 4.36 18.93 0.34
C LYS A 5 4.20 19.05 -1.17
N LEU A 6 4.10 17.92 -1.87
CA LEU A 6 3.86 17.90 -3.30
C LEU A 6 2.45 17.39 -3.58
N ASN A 7 1.71 18.08 -4.44
CA ASN A 7 0.40 17.62 -4.91
C ASN A 7 0.61 16.70 -6.11
N VAL A 8 0.02 15.51 -6.06
CA VAL A 8 0.22 14.47 -7.05
C VAL A 8 -1.09 13.78 -7.42
N THR A 9 -1.11 13.17 -8.59
CA THR A 9 -2.16 12.27 -9.04
C THR A 9 -1.72 10.83 -8.80
N ILE A 10 -2.50 10.11 -8.02
CA ILE A 10 -2.24 8.73 -7.63
C ILE A 10 -2.94 7.81 -8.62
N ASN A 11 -2.14 6.96 -9.25
CA ASN A 11 -2.61 5.88 -10.09
C ASN A 11 -2.29 4.55 -9.42
N THR A 12 -3.24 3.62 -9.48
CA THR A 12 -3.03 2.26 -9.01
C THR A 12 -3.15 1.26 -10.14
N GLY A 13 -2.46 0.13 -9.98
CA GLY A 13 -2.48 -0.94 -10.96
C GLY A 13 -1.69 -2.15 -10.51
N THR A 14 -1.68 -3.16 -11.36
CA THR A 14 -0.96 -4.41 -11.10
C THR A 14 0.53 -4.24 -11.35
N SER A 15 1.37 -4.81 -10.49
CA SER A 15 2.83 -4.89 -10.68
C SER A 15 3.26 -6.35 -10.74
N VAL A 16 4.26 -6.65 -11.58
CA VAL A 16 4.79 -8.01 -11.79
C VAL A 16 5.24 -8.65 -10.47
N ILE A 17 5.95 -7.88 -9.64
CA ILE A 17 6.49 -8.36 -8.37
C ILE A 17 5.35 -8.61 -7.36
N GLN A 18 4.37 -7.72 -7.32
CA GLN A 18 3.20 -7.85 -6.46
C GLN A 18 2.39 -9.11 -6.81
N ASP A 19 2.12 -9.34 -8.10
CA ASP A 19 1.41 -10.53 -8.57
C ASP A 19 2.16 -11.84 -8.25
N LEU A 20 3.50 -11.82 -8.30
CA LEU A 20 4.32 -12.98 -7.93
C LEU A 20 4.11 -13.35 -6.45
N TYR A 21 4.09 -12.38 -5.55
CA TYR A 21 3.91 -12.62 -4.12
C TYR A 21 2.48 -13.05 -3.76
N GLU A 22 1.48 -12.55 -4.48
CA GLU A 22 0.09 -13.01 -4.35
C GLU A 22 -0.06 -14.46 -4.77
N ARG A 23 0.52 -14.85 -5.91
CA ARG A 23 0.49 -16.24 -6.38
C ARG A 23 1.24 -17.20 -5.45
N LYS A 24 2.31 -16.73 -4.79
CA LYS A 24 3.05 -17.49 -3.78
C LYS A 24 2.34 -17.60 -2.42
N GLY A 25 1.19 -16.94 -2.24
CA GLY A 25 0.49 -16.91 -0.94
C GLY A 25 1.27 -16.20 0.17
N SER A 26 2.26 -15.37 -0.17
CA SER A 26 3.16 -14.72 0.78
C SER A 26 2.69 -13.31 1.18
N THR A 27 1.38 -13.06 1.14
CA THR A 27 0.77 -11.73 1.36
C THR A 27 0.96 -11.18 2.77
N LEU A 28 1.21 -12.04 3.76
CA LEU A 28 1.46 -11.64 5.15
C LEU A 28 2.95 -11.40 5.45
N LYS A 29 3.85 -11.73 4.51
CA LYS A 29 5.31 -11.59 4.72
C LYS A 29 5.77 -10.16 4.46
N ASP A 30 6.91 -9.81 5.06
CA ASP A 30 7.53 -8.48 4.88
C ASP A 30 7.88 -8.18 3.41
N GLU A 31 8.21 -9.22 2.64
CA GLU A 31 8.52 -9.13 1.22
C GLU A 31 7.35 -8.55 0.42
N TYR A 32 6.10 -8.93 0.76
CA TYR A 32 4.91 -8.39 0.12
C TYR A 32 4.74 -6.90 0.43
N ARG A 33 5.02 -6.48 1.68
CA ARG A 33 5.03 -5.06 2.07
C ARG A 33 6.07 -4.29 1.27
N GLN A 34 7.28 -4.81 1.11
CA GLN A 34 8.32 -4.15 0.32
C GLN A 34 8.00 -4.03 -1.18
N ALA A 35 7.13 -4.90 -1.70
CA ALA A 35 6.70 -4.89 -3.10
C ALA A 35 5.46 -4.02 -3.36
N THR A 36 4.51 -3.98 -2.41
CA THR A 36 3.21 -3.32 -2.59
C THR A 36 3.07 -1.99 -1.87
N ALA A 37 3.78 -1.79 -0.76
CA ALA A 37 3.83 -0.51 -0.04
C ALA A 37 4.89 0.41 -0.66
N VAL A 38 4.81 0.64 -1.98
CA VAL A 38 5.77 1.45 -2.75
C VAL A 38 5.03 2.42 -3.66
N ALA A 39 5.46 3.68 -3.69
CA ALA A 39 5.10 4.66 -4.70
C ALA A 39 6.26 4.83 -5.68
N PHE A 40 6.02 4.48 -6.93
CA PHE A 40 6.92 4.77 -8.02
C PHE A 40 6.71 6.20 -8.49
N MET A 41 7.78 6.99 -8.44
CA MET A 41 7.77 8.43 -8.68
C MET A 41 8.72 8.83 -9.79
N ASP A 42 8.45 9.98 -10.42
CA ASP A 42 9.41 10.63 -11.31
C ASP A 42 10.65 11.10 -10.53
N PRO A 43 11.88 10.89 -11.07
CA PRO A 43 13.11 11.37 -10.43
C PRO A 43 13.09 12.86 -10.06
N ARG A 44 12.49 13.71 -10.90
CA ARG A 44 12.41 15.16 -10.66
C ARG A 44 11.55 15.49 -9.46
N ASP A 45 10.49 14.73 -9.22
CA ASP A 45 9.63 14.92 -8.05
C ASP A 45 10.27 14.36 -6.79
N MET A 46 11.04 13.27 -6.91
CA MET A 46 11.89 12.79 -5.82
C MET A 46 12.94 13.84 -5.43
N ASP A 47 13.58 14.50 -6.40
CA ASP A 47 14.57 15.55 -6.17
C ASP A 47 13.94 16.77 -5.46
N LYS A 48 12.75 17.23 -5.88
CA LYS A 48 12.00 18.32 -5.20
C LYS A 48 11.73 18.03 -3.73
N LEU A 49 11.49 16.76 -3.39
CA LEU A 49 11.22 16.29 -2.04
C LEU A 49 12.48 15.80 -1.29
N ASN A 50 13.66 15.88 -1.91
CA ASN A 50 14.91 15.33 -1.40
C ASN A 50 14.76 13.87 -0.94
N LEU A 51 14.11 13.04 -1.77
CA LEU A 51 13.87 11.62 -1.52
C LEU A 51 14.95 10.77 -2.18
N LYS A 52 15.46 9.80 -1.44
CA LYS A 52 16.27 8.70 -1.98
C LYS A 52 15.38 7.48 -2.26
N PRO A 53 15.76 6.58 -3.17
CA PRO A 53 15.09 5.29 -3.31
C PRO A 53 14.98 4.59 -1.95
N ARG A 54 13.80 4.02 -1.66
CA ARG A 54 13.42 3.41 -0.37
C ARG A 54 13.26 4.37 0.80
N ASP A 55 13.28 5.70 0.59
CA ASP A 55 12.82 6.63 1.62
C ASP A 55 11.33 6.44 1.90
N LYS A 56 10.89 6.91 3.07
CA LYS A 56 9.49 6.78 3.51
C LYS A 56 8.73 8.07 3.21
N ILE A 57 7.54 7.91 2.66
CA ILE A 57 6.63 9.01 2.35
C ILE A 57 5.28 8.76 2.97
N GLU A 58 4.62 9.83 3.40
CA GLU A 58 3.23 9.81 3.81
C GLU A 58 2.39 10.32 2.64
N VAL A 59 1.49 9.46 2.16
CA VAL A 59 0.54 9.75 1.10
C VAL A 59 -0.81 10.04 1.74
N LYS A 60 -1.36 11.20 1.44
CA LYS A 60 -2.63 11.66 2.00
C LYS A 60 -3.59 12.06 0.89
N THR A 61 -4.81 11.57 1.00
CA THR A 61 -5.95 11.90 0.12
C THR A 61 -7.13 12.33 0.96
N ASN A 62 -8.27 12.59 0.33
CA ASN A 62 -9.51 12.91 1.03
C ASN A 62 -10.09 11.72 1.81
N TRP A 63 -9.72 10.50 1.44
CA TRP A 63 -10.29 9.26 2.00
C TRP A 63 -9.43 8.65 3.10
N GLY A 64 -8.11 8.86 3.04
CA GLY A 64 -7.21 8.31 4.04
C GLY A 64 -5.76 8.74 3.88
N GLU A 65 -4.94 8.26 4.81
CA GLU A 65 -3.49 8.47 4.83
C GLU A 65 -2.74 7.17 5.06
N VAL A 66 -1.62 6.99 4.36
CA VAL A 66 -0.78 5.80 4.46
C VAL A 66 0.68 6.15 4.32
N VAL A 67 1.54 5.45 5.06
CA VAL A 67 3.00 5.57 4.94
C VAL A 67 3.52 4.42 4.08
N ILE A 68 4.24 4.75 3.02
CA ILE A 68 4.80 3.79 2.06
C ILE A 68 6.23 4.20 1.66
N TYR A 69 6.93 3.31 0.97
CA TYR A 69 8.25 3.59 0.42
C TYR A 69 8.14 4.40 -0.87
N ALA A 70 9.09 5.29 -1.14
CA ALA A 70 9.26 5.93 -2.44
C ALA A 70 10.32 5.18 -3.25
N ASP A 71 10.07 4.99 -4.53
CA ASP A 71 11.05 4.43 -5.46
C ASP A 71 11.00 5.12 -6.81
N LYS A 72 12.10 5.02 -7.55
CA LYS A 72 12.21 5.58 -8.89
C LYS A 72 11.38 4.76 -9.86
N SER A 73 10.50 5.41 -10.59
CA SER A 73 9.78 4.77 -11.68
C SER A 73 10.73 4.44 -12.84
N HIS A 74 10.51 3.29 -13.47
CA HIS A 74 11.20 2.89 -14.71
C HIS A 74 10.59 3.54 -15.96
N ASP A 75 9.35 4.03 -15.85
CA ASP A 75 8.63 4.63 -16.97
C ASP A 75 9.10 6.06 -17.24
N LYS A 76 8.85 6.50 -18.48
CA LYS A 76 9.14 7.85 -18.99
C LYS A 76 8.61 8.95 -18.05
N PRO A 77 9.18 10.17 -18.10
CA PRO A 77 8.91 11.19 -17.10
C PRO A 77 7.43 11.53 -16.95
N HIS A 78 6.94 11.50 -15.71
CA HIS A 78 5.54 11.69 -15.33
C HIS A 78 5.44 12.58 -14.09
N GLN A 79 5.81 13.85 -14.25
CA GLN A 79 5.74 14.81 -13.15
C GLN A 79 4.32 14.94 -12.56
N ASN A 80 4.25 15.11 -11.25
CA ASN A 80 3.06 15.18 -10.43
C ASN A 80 2.16 13.94 -10.52
N MET A 81 2.72 12.79 -10.91
CA MET A 81 2.03 11.52 -10.96
C MET A 81 2.82 10.48 -10.18
N ILE A 82 2.10 9.64 -9.42
CA ILE A 82 2.70 8.52 -8.72
C ILE A 82 1.93 7.25 -9.05
N PHE A 83 2.66 6.14 -9.13
CA PHE A 83 2.08 4.82 -9.32
C PHE A 83 2.26 3.98 -8.04
N ILE A 84 1.16 3.47 -7.49
CA ILE A 84 1.16 2.59 -6.33
C ILE A 84 0.60 1.23 -6.77
N PRO A 85 1.33 0.12 -6.56
CA PRO A 85 0.79 -1.22 -6.83
C PRO A 85 -0.50 -1.46 -6.06
N LYS A 86 -1.43 -2.19 -6.68
CA LYS A 86 -2.67 -2.61 -6.00
C LYS A 86 -2.31 -3.38 -4.74
N GLY A 87 -3.01 -3.06 -3.65
CA GLY A 87 -2.79 -3.72 -2.39
C GLY A 87 -3.50 -3.05 -1.23
N PRO A 88 -3.32 -3.58 -0.01
CA PRO A 88 -3.99 -3.06 1.17
C PRO A 88 -3.54 -1.63 1.53
N TRP A 89 -2.27 -1.27 1.24
CA TRP A 89 -1.78 0.10 1.42
C TRP A 89 -2.41 1.08 0.44
N SER A 90 -2.58 0.70 -0.83
CA SER A 90 -3.22 1.58 -1.82
C SER A 90 -4.69 1.80 -1.51
N ASN A 91 -5.41 0.77 -1.07
CA ASN A 91 -6.86 0.84 -0.84
C ASN A 91 -7.28 1.87 0.22
N ILE A 92 -6.38 2.23 1.15
CA ILE A 92 -6.67 3.24 2.18
C ILE A 92 -6.77 4.65 1.59
N VAL A 93 -6.05 4.92 0.50
CA VAL A 93 -6.01 6.25 -0.12
C VAL A 93 -6.90 6.36 -1.36
N ILE A 94 -7.61 5.28 -1.70
CA ILE A 94 -8.46 5.22 -2.89
C ILE A 94 -9.87 5.71 -2.58
N SER A 95 -10.55 6.30 -3.57
CA SER A 95 -11.94 6.69 -3.45
C SER A 95 -12.87 5.46 -3.49
N PRO A 96 -13.76 5.28 -2.50
CA PRO A 96 -14.80 4.26 -2.53
C PRO A 96 -15.96 4.63 -3.48
N GLU A 97 -15.97 5.83 -4.06
CA GLU A 97 -17.03 6.27 -4.97
C GLU A 97 -17.02 5.46 -6.27
N THR A 98 -18.19 4.92 -6.62
CA THR A 98 -18.37 4.00 -7.76
C THR A 98 -19.15 4.59 -8.93
N TYR A 99 -19.70 5.81 -8.78
CA TYR A 99 -20.52 6.50 -9.79
C TYR A 99 -21.60 5.60 -10.44
N CYS A 100 -22.28 4.78 -9.63
CA CYS A 100 -23.32 3.83 -10.08
C CYS A 100 -22.83 2.70 -11.02
N CYS A 101 -21.52 2.55 -11.19
CA CYS A 101 -20.91 1.49 -12.02
C CYS A 101 -20.46 0.26 -11.22
N ASN A 102 -20.73 0.22 -9.91
CA ASN A 102 -20.27 -0.84 -8.97
C ASN A 102 -18.73 -1.05 -8.93
N VAL A 103 -17.94 -0.16 -9.51
CA VAL A 103 -16.48 -0.22 -9.54
C VAL A 103 -15.91 1.05 -8.88
N PRO A 104 -15.13 0.95 -7.79
CA PRO A 104 -14.51 2.12 -7.17
C PRO A 104 -13.53 2.86 -8.09
N THR A 105 -13.28 4.12 -7.78
CA THR A 105 -12.38 4.95 -8.57
C THR A 105 -10.93 4.74 -8.14
N TYR A 106 -10.26 3.76 -8.77
CA TYR A 106 -8.89 3.33 -8.44
C TYR A 106 -7.76 4.21 -9.04
N LYS A 107 -8.06 5.04 -10.04
CA LYS A 107 -7.04 5.79 -10.82
C LYS A 107 -7.39 7.27 -10.87
N GLY A 108 -6.38 8.11 -11.06
CA GLY A 108 -6.57 9.55 -11.22
C GLY A 108 -6.89 10.29 -9.92
N ILE A 109 -6.51 9.74 -8.78
CA ILE A 109 -6.92 10.23 -7.47
C ILE A 109 -6.00 11.39 -7.07
N LYS A 110 -6.56 12.56 -6.78
CA LYS A 110 -5.76 13.69 -6.31
C LYS A 110 -5.35 13.47 -4.86
N GLY A 111 -4.06 13.62 -4.59
CA GLY A 111 -3.49 13.47 -3.27
C GLY A 111 -2.30 14.38 -3.07
N SER A 112 -1.70 14.21 -1.90
CA SER A 112 -0.49 14.92 -1.53
C SER A 112 0.50 13.97 -0.87
N ILE A 113 1.78 14.23 -1.09
CA ILE A 113 2.87 13.45 -0.54
C ILE A 113 3.81 14.35 0.24
N LYS A 114 4.34 13.80 1.32
CA LYS A 114 5.39 14.43 2.13
C LYS A 114 6.39 13.39 2.60
N LYS A 115 7.63 13.81 2.79
CA LYS A 115 8.66 12.96 3.41
C LYS A 115 8.30 12.73 4.88
N THR A 116 8.44 11.50 5.37
CA THR A 116 8.16 11.15 6.77
C THR A 116 9.20 10.20 7.32
N ASN A 117 9.38 10.20 8.64
CA ASN A 117 10.24 9.23 9.34
C ASN A 117 9.45 8.04 9.91
N LYS A 118 8.11 8.11 9.89
CA LYS A 118 7.20 7.07 10.39
C LYS A 118 7.47 5.72 9.70
N PRO A 119 7.36 4.59 10.40
CA PRO A 119 7.55 3.28 9.79
C PRO A 119 6.40 2.94 8.83
N VAL A 120 6.72 2.19 7.77
CA VAL A 120 5.71 1.58 6.90
C VAL A 120 5.13 0.38 7.63
N LEU A 121 3.85 0.45 7.98
CA LEU A 121 3.16 -0.57 8.79
C LEU A 121 3.12 -1.93 8.10
N LEU A 122 3.22 -2.99 8.90
CA LEU A 122 2.95 -4.37 8.47
C LEU A 122 1.46 -4.53 8.14
N LEU A 123 1.12 -5.52 7.31
CA LEU A 123 -0.26 -5.75 6.89
C LEU A 123 -1.21 -5.94 8.09
N SER A 124 -0.82 -6.75 9.07
CA SER A 124 -1.62 -6.99 10.28
C SER A 124 -1.88 -5.69 11.05
N GLN A 125 -0.85 -4.86 11.23
CA GLN A 125 -0.95 -3.56 11.90
C GLN A 125 -1.81 -2.59 11.10
N LEU A 126 -1.63 -2.55 9.77
CA LEU A 126 -2.39 -1.70 8.86
C LEU A 126 -3.89 -1.99 8.92
N ILE A 127 -4.27 -3.27 8.89
CA ILE A 127 -5.67 -3.68 8.97
C ILE A 127 -6.24 -3.37 10.35
N LYS A 128 -5.47 -3.61 11.41
CA LYS A 128 -5.87 -3.27 12.78
C LYS A 128 -6.15 -1.77 12.94
N THR A 129 -5.25 -0.92 12.46
CA THR A 129 -5.38 0.53 12.58
C THR A 129 -6.55 1.10 11.78
N ASN A 130 -6.82 0.59 10.57
CA ASN A 130 -7.81 1.20 9.68
C ASN A 130 -9.21 0.58 9.77
N TYR A 131 -9.33 -0.71 10.12
CA TYR A 131 -10.60 -1.44 10.07
C TYR A 131 -11.07 -1.97 11.42
N ASN A 132 -10.32 -1.73 12.50
CA ASN A 132 -10.60 -2.19 13.86
C ASN A 132 -11.01 -3.68 13.97
N LYS A 133 -10.50 -4.53 13.06
CA LYS A 133 -10.97 -5.92 12.88
C LYS A 133 -10.42 -6.89 13.93
N TYR A 134 -9.38 -6.50 14.68
CA TYR A 134 -8.72 -7.34 15.67
C TYR A 134 -8.60 -6.59 17.01
N ASP A 135 -9.60 -6.76 17.87
CA ASP A 135 -9.48 -6.41 19.28
C ASP A 135 -8.45 -7.32 19.96
N VAL A 136 -7.66 -6.74 20.84
CA VAL A 136 -6.50 -7.39 21.46
C VAL A 136 -6.96 -8.49 22.40
N ILE A 137 -6.84 -9.75 21.98
CA ILE A 137 -6.62 -10.85 22.93
C ILE A 137 -5.10 -11.01 23.04
N ASP A 138 -4.56 -10.37 24.08
CA ASP A 138 -3.23 -10.53 24.66
C ASP A 138 -1.99 -10.41 23.74
N THR A 139 -1.26 -9.29 23.89
CA THR A 139 0.03 -9.02 23.22
C THR A 139 1.15 -10.01 23.55
N ARG A 140 0.94 -10.95 24.48
CA ARG A 140 1.91 -12.01 24.81
C ARG A 140 1.88 -13.20 23.83
N SER A 141 0.91 -13.27 22.92
CA SER A 141 0.75 -14.40 21.99
C SER A 141 1.35 -14.16 20.60
N ILE A 142 1.77 -12.94 20.28
CA ILE A 142 2.17 -12.55 18.91
C ILE A 142 3.50 -13.23 18.50
N GLU A 143 4.37 -13.58 19.44
CA GLU A 143 5.61 -14.31 19.13
C GLU A 143 5.38 -15.79 18.77
N LYS A 144 4.17 -16.34 18.97
CA LYS A 144 3.87 -17.76 18.74
C LYS A 144 2.60 -18.05 17.92
N GLN A 145 1.89 -17.03 17.44
CA GLN A 145 0.78 -17.28 16.53
C GLN A 145 1.30 -17.51 15.11
N GLU A 146 1.43 -18.79 14.74
CA GLU A 146 1.45 -19.19 13.34
C GLU A 146 0.28 -18.49 12.63
N LEU A 147 0.64 -17.74 11.59
CA LEU A 147 -0.26 -16.99 10.73
C LEU A 147 -1.42 -17.88 10.30
N PRO A 148 -2.65 -17.34 10.12
CA PRO A 148 -3.78 -18.15 9.68
C PRO A 148 -3.47 -18.73 8.29
N LEU A 149 -3.01 -19.98 8.28
CA LEU A 149 -2.89 -20.82 7.09
C LEU A 149 -4.31 -21.05 6.60
N TYR A 150 -4.61 -20.56 5.41
CA TYR A 150 -5.84 -20.92 4.71
C TYR A 150 -5.81 -22.44 4.49
N LYS A 151 -6.52 -23.19 5.35
CA LYS A 151 -6.84 -24.59 5.08
C LYS A 151 -7.98 -24.59 4.08
N LYS A 152 -7.68 -24.98 2.84
CA LYS A 152 -8.69 -25.32 1.84
C LYS A 152 -9.57 -26.40 2.48
N MET A 153 -10.88 -26.16 2.60
CA MET A 153 -11.81 -27.20 3.05
C MET A 153 -11.68 -28.36 2.06
N GLU A 154 -11.38 -29.55 2.57
CA GLU A 154 -11.31 -30.76 1.75
C GLU A 154 -12.69 -30.99 1.13
N GLU A 155 -12.73 -31.23 -0.19
CA GLU A 155 -13.95 -31.63 -0.88
C GLU A 155 -14.41 -32.95 -0.26
N GLU A 156 -15.55 -32.94 0.43
CA GLU A 156 -16.24 -34.17 0.83
C GLU A 156 -16.51 -34.99 -0.44
N LYS A 157 -15.68 -36.02 -0.65
CA LYS A 157 -16.03 -37.11 -1.55
C LYS A 157 -17.18 -37.84 -0.90
N ASN A 158 -18.39 -37.59 -1.40
CA ASN A 158 -19.53 -38.45 -1.14
C ASN A 158 -19.27 -39.79 -1.83
N ASP A 159 -19.13 -40.84 -1.05
CA ASP A 159 -19.24 -42.25 -1.45
C ASP A 159 -20.69 -42.58 -1.87
#